data_AF-A0A7V9EHN7-F1
#
_entry.id   AF-A0A7V9EHN7-F1
#
_cell.length_a   1.000
_cell.length_b   1.000
_cell.length_c   1.000
_cell.angle_alpha   90.00
_cell.angle_beta   90.00
_cell.angle_gamma   90.00
#
_symmetry.space_group_name_H-M   'P 1'
#
loop_
_entity.id
_entity.type
_entity.pdbx_description
1 polymer ?
#
loop_
_entity_poly.entity_id
_entity_poly.type
_entity_poly.pdbx_seq_one_letter_code
_entity_poly.pdbx_strand_id
1 'polypeptide(L)'
;GRDDYYGHAGTWPDTQDSPWLVQLDRQVALALTISGTGSVSADVPGLRCGQSCTTTWSAGTALELTATPTTGTKLVAWGAGCSGRSACKVVVEPGKTVSAVFAPAMYRLAVTVSGRGSVRSSRSGIACPPRCSSLVSSYETIRLMPLAAKGWRFKQWSGACRGKGVCSVPMTSATNARAVFVRANRG
;
A
#
# COMPACT_ATOMS: atom_id res chain seq x y z
N GLY A 1 67.77 -14.37 -16.87
CA GLY A 1 66.87 -14.25 -18.02
C GLY A 1 65.57 -13.70 -17.52
N ARG A 2 65.03 -12.67 -18.17
CA ARG A 2 63.67 -12.17 -17.99
C ARG A 2 62.76 -12.90 -18.99
N ASP A 3 61.58 -13.28 -18.55
CA ASP A 3 60.47 -13.76 -19.37
C ASP A 3 59.15 -13.17 -18.82
N ASP A 4 59.01 -11.92 -19.22
CA ASP A 4 57.83 -11.09 -19.39
C ASP A 4 56.79 -11.72 -20.33
N TYR A 5 56.04 -12.71 -19.82
CA TYR A 5 55.01 -13.41 -20.63
C TYR A 5 53.63 -12.72 -20.73
N TYR A 6 53.44 -11.47 -20.29
CA TYR A 6 52.16 -10.76 -20.48
C TYR A 6 52.32 -9.30 -20.94
N GLY A 7 53.17 -9.08 -21.94
CA GLY A 7 53.22 -7.84 -22.70
C GLY A 7 52.98 -8.13 -24.17
N HIS A 8 51.73 -8.09 -24.63
CA HIS A 8 51.42 -8.08 -26.05
C HIS A 8 50.87 -6.71 -26.45
N ALA A 9 51.69 -5.96 -27.19
CA ALA A 9 51.33 -4.73 -27.88
C ALA A 9 50.65 -5.09 -29.22
N GLY A 10 49.41 -5.58 -29.15
CA GLY A 10 48.61 -5.92 -30.34
C GLY A 10 47.33 -5.10 -30.39
N THR A 11 47.05 -4.47 -31.52
CA THR A 11 45.75 -3.85 -31.85
C THR A 11 44.74 -4.91 -32.28
N TRP A 12 44.48 -5.88 -31.41
CA TRP A 12 43.34 -6.79 -31.55
C TRP A 12 42.31 -6.37 -30.51
N PRO A 13 41.01 -6.28 -30.84
CA PRO A 13 39.99 -6.00 -29.83
C PRO A 13 40.07 -7.10 -28.77
N ASP A 14 40.53 -6.75 -27.56
CA ASP A 14 40.32 -7.59 -26.40
C ASP A 14 38.80 -7.68 -26.17
N THR A 15 38.35 -8.80 -25.64
CA THR A 15 37.03 -8.95 -25.02
C THR A 15 36.65 -7.75 -24.14
N GLN A 16 37.62 -7.05 -23.52
CA GLN A 16 37.37 -5.83 -22.74
C GLN A 16 36.83 -4.62 -23.54
N ASP A 17 37.09 -4.55 -24.86
CA ASP A 17 36.69 -3.42 -25.73
C ASP A 17 35.52 -3.73 -26.67
N SER A 18 34.88 -4.89 -26.50
CA SER A 18 33.73 -5.24 -27.34
C SER A 18 32.51 -4.37 -26.98
N PRO A 19 31.92 -3.60 -27.92
CA PRO A 19 30.73 -2.79 -27.64
C PRO A 19 29.50 -3.62 -27.24
N TRP A 20 29.56 -4.95 -27.43
CA TRP A 20 28.57 -5.91 -26.96
C TRP A 20 28.83 -6.44 -25.53
N LEU A 21 30.06 -6.29 -24.99
CA LEU A 21 30.40 -6.61 -23.59
C LEU A 21 30.20 -5.41 -22.65
N VAL A 22 30.38 -4.18 -23.14
CA VAL A 22 30.24 -2.93 -22.36
C VAL A 22 28.80 -2.69 -21.84
N GLN A 23 27.80 -3.40 -22.38
CA GLN A 23 26.41 -3.21 -21.97
C GLN A 23 25.95 -4.14 -20.83
N LEU A 24 26.66 -5.24 -20.55
CA LEU A 24 26.33 -6.18 -19.45
C LEU A 24 26.83 -5.71 -18.07
N ASP A 25 27.85 -4.86 -18.05
CA ASP A 25 28.53 -4.42 -16.82
C ASP A 25 28.11 -3.03 -16.32
N ARG A 26 27.12 -2.39 -16.97
CA ARG A 26 26.61 -1.11 -16.47
C ARG A 26 25.81 -1.33 -15.19
N GLN A 27 26.49 -1.18 -14.06
CA GLN A 27 25.89 -1.15 -12.74
C GLN A 27 25.02 0.11 -12.57
N VAL A 28 23.75 -0.08 -12.17
CA VAL A 28 22.81 1.01 -11.90
C VAL A 28 22.11 0.81 -10.57
N ALA A 29 21.69 1.91 -9.95
CA ALA A 29 21.03 1.89 -8.66
C ALA A 29 19.53 1.59 -8.78
N LEU A 30 19.05 0.69 -7.94
CA LEU A 30 17.64 0.50 -7.61
C LEU A 30 17.41 1.02 -6.19
N ALA A 31 16.58 2.06 -6.06
CA ALA A 31 16.22 2.63 -4.77
C ALA A 31 14.82 2.16 -4.33
N LEU A 32 14.70 1.67 -3.11
CA LEU A 32 13.45 1.23 -2.50
C LEU A 32 13.04 2.16 -1.37
N THR A 33 11.74 2.45 -1.27
CA THR A 33 11.13 3.22 -0.18
C THR A 33 9.94 2.45 0.40
N ILE A 34 9.90 2.31 1.71
CA ILE A 34 8.88 1.57 2.44
C ILE A 34 8.19 2.50 3.42
N SER A 35 6.87 2.61 3.28
CA SER A 35 6.01 3.32 4.23
C SER A 35 5.29 2.32 5.12
N GLY A 36 5.32 2.51 6.44
CA GLY A 36 4.72 1.58 7.41
C GLY A 36 5.68 0.48 7.87
N THR A 37 5.13 -0.56 8.51
CA THR A 37 5.92 -1.66 9.10
C THR A 37 5.85 -2.92 8.24
N GLY A 38 7.02 -3.28 7.71
CA GLY A 38 7.24 -4.43 6.84
C GLY A 38 8.66 -4.41 6.30
N SER A 39 8.96 -5.35 5.43
CA SER A 39 10.23 -5.40 4.70
C SER A 39 10.00 -5.83 3.26
N VAL A 40 10.97 -5.54 2.39
CA VAL A 40 10.98 -6.02 1.00
C VAL A 40 12.27 -6.78 0.77
N SER A 41 12.18 -7.96 0.14
CA SER A 41 13.32 -8.75 -0.31
C SER A 41 13.20 -9.11 -1.78
N ALA A 42 14.32 -9.37 -2.45
CA ALA A 42 14.32 -9.97 -3.78
C ALA A 42 14.33 -11.51 -3.71
N ASP A 43 14.07 -12.14 -4.83
CA ASP A 43 14.26 -13.57 -5.11
C ASP A 43 15.73 -14.00 -5.09
N VAL A 44 16.65 -13.04 -5.29
CA VAL A 44 18.10 -13.22 -5.21
C VAL A 44 18.69 -12.69 -3.89
N PRO A 45 19.82 -13.25 -3.42
CA PRO A 45 20.55 -12.70 -2.28
C PRO A 45 20.98 -11.25 -2.52
N GLY A 46 21.13 -10.48 -1.44
CA GLY A 46 21.68 -9.12 -1.49
C GLY A 46 20.65 -7.99 -1.38
N LEU A 47 19.33 -8.27 -1.43
CA LEU A 47 18.29 -7.27 -1.18
C LEU A 47 17.37 -7.65 -0.02
N ARG A 48 17.50 -6.94 1.10
CA ARG A 48 16.52 -6.91 2.20
C ARG A 48 16.41 -5.49 2.74
N CYS A 49 15.24 -4.88 2.59
CA CYS A 49 14.99 -3.47 2.84
C CYS A 49 13.93 -3.30 3.94
N GLY A 50 14.18 -2.44 4.94
CA GLY A 50 13.23 -2.21 6.05
C GLY A 50 12.50 -0.86 6.03
N GLN A 51 13.15 0.22 5.56
CA GLN A 51 12.54 1.56 5.47
C GLN A 51 12.92 2.24 4.16
N SER A 52 14.21 2.36 3.89
CA SER A 52 14.72 2.74 2.59
C SER A 52 16.07 2.06 2.39
N CYS A 53 16.41 1.78 1.14
CA CYS A 53 17.69 1.21 0.78
C CYS A 53 17.96 1.47 -0.69
N THR A 54 19.23 1.49 -1.05
CA THR A 54 19.68 1.55 -2.44
C THR A 54 20.61 0.37 -2.66
N THR A 55 20.39 -0.36 -3.74
CA THR A 55 21.20 -1.50 -4.16
C THR A 55 21.63 -1.32 -5.60
N THR A 56 22.76 -1.91 -5.97
CA THR A 56 23.33 -1.75 -7.31
C THR A 56 23.26 -3.08 -8.04
N TRP A 57 22.81 -3.05 -9.29
CA TRP A 57 22.64 -4.24 -10.14
C TRP A 57 23.09 -3.93 -11.56
N SER A 58 23.45 -4.95 -12.31
CA SER A 58 23.61 -4.82 -13.76
C SER A 58 22.30 -4.33 -14.37
N ALA A 59 22.37 -3.33 -15.25
CA ALA A 59 21.20 -2.84 -15.98
C ALA A 59 20.54 -3.99 -16.75
N GLY A 60 19.20 -4.03 -16.74
CA GLY A 60 18.42 -5.11 -17.34
C GLY A 60 18.18 -6.33 -16.43
N THR A 61 18.78 -6.37 -15.23
CA THR A 61 18.49 -7.43 -14.25
C THR A 61 17.00 -7.44 -13.91
N ALA A 62 16.37 -8.61 -14.06
CA ALA A 62 15.00 -8.84 -13.63
C ALA A 62 15.01 -9.34 -12.18
N LEU A 63 14.24 -8.68 -11.31
CA LEU A 63 14.08 -9.04 -9.91
C LEU A 63 12.60 -9.30 -9.59
N GLU A 64 12.34 -10.30 -8.75
CA GLU A 64 11.03 -10.51 -8.14
C GLU A 64 11.06 -10.08 -6.68
N LEU A 65 10.47 -8.91 -6.41
CA LEU A 65 10.38 -8.30 -5.09
C LEU A 65 9.18 -8.84 -4.32
N THR A 66 9.46 -9.39 -3.13
CA THR A 66 8.48 -9.88 -2.18
C THR A 66 8.39 -8.94 -0.99
N ALA A 67 7.17 -8.47 -0.71
CA ALA A 67 6.86 -7.69 0.49
C ALA A 67 6.48 -8.64 1.64
N THR A 68 7.14 -8.50 2.78
CA THR A 68 6.85 -9.23 4.02
C THR A 68 6.31 -8.26 5.07
N PRO A 69 4.98 -8.19 5.28
CA PRO A 69 4.39 -7.38 6.32
C PRO A 69 4.78 -7.88 7.72
N THR A 70 4.85 -6.97 8.69
CA THR A 70 4.91 -7.33 10.11
C THR A 70 3.54 -7.85 10.58
N THR A 71 3.51 -8.62 11.68
CA THR A 71 2.27 -9.11 12.30
C THR A 71 1.24 -7.98 12.48
N GLY A 72 0.03 -8.19 11.98
CA GLY A 72 -1.07 -7.23 12.07
C GLY A 72 -1.09 -6.17 10.95
N THR A 73 -0.12 -6.17 10.02
CA THR A 73 -0.12 -5.30 8.83
C THR A 73 -0.31 -6.10 7.54
N LYS A 74 -0.52 -5.40 6.44
CA LYS A 74 -0.56 -5.95 5.08
C LYS A 74 0.10 -4.99 4.09
N LEU A 75 0.56 -5.53 2.96
CA LEU A 75 0.90 -4.71 1.81
C LEU A 75 -0.39 -4.10 1.23
N VAL A 76 -0.46 -2.78 1.23
CA VAL A 76 -1.58 -2.00 0.68
C VAL A 76 -1.44 -1.86 -0.82
N ALA A 77 -0.24 -1.48 -1.26
CA ALA A 77 0.11 -1.28 -2.64
C ALA A 77 1.63 -1.18 -2.81
N TRP A 78 2.11 -1.64 -3.96
CA TRP A 78 3.34 -1.13 -4.53
C TRP A 78 3.10 0.20 -5.26
N GLY A 79 4.14 1.00 -5.36
CA GLY A 79 4.22 2.18 -6.23
C GLY A 79 5.62 2.29 -6.83
N ALA A 80 5.83 3.32 -7.66
CA ALA A 80 7.07 3.61 -8.40
C ALA A 80 7.66 2.36 -9.11
N GLY A 81 7.52 2.20 -10.42
CA GLY A 81 8.05 1.02 -11.13
C GLY A 81 7.36 -0.32 -10.83
N CYS A 82 6.51 -0.38 -9.80
CA CYS A 82 5.68 -1.51 -9.42
C CYS A 82 4.22 -1.08 -9.24
N SER A 83 3.28 -2.03 -9.31
CA SER A 83 1.86 -1.79 -9.03
C SER A 83 1.18 -3.03 -8.43
N GLY A 84 -0.02 -2.86 -7.89
CA GLY A 84 -0.78 -3.96 -7.31
C GLY A 84 -0.36 -4.33 -5.89
N ARG A 85 -0.69 -5.57 -5.48
CA ARG A 85 -0.52 -6.09 -4.10
C ARG A 85 0.14 -7.47 -4.01
N SER A 86 0.44 -8.08 -5.16
CA SER A 86 1.18 -9.33 -5.28
C SER A 86 2.69 -9.06 -5.25
N ALA A 87 3.54 -10.08 -5.42
CA ALA A 87 4.95 -9.85 -5.71
C ALA A 87 5.12 -8.87 -6.89
N CYS A 88 6.15 -8.03 -6.82
CA CYS A 88 6.47 -7.10 -7.90
C CYS A 88 7.63 -7.63 -8.74
N LYS A 89 7.41 -7.76 -10.04
CA LYS A 89 8.48 -8.02 -11.02
C LYS A 89 8.99 -6.70 -11.58
N VAL A 90 10.27 -6.43 -11.42
CA VAL A 90 10.91 -5.19 -11.87
C VAL A 90 12.16 -5.49 -12.69
N VAL A 91 12.35 -4.75 -13.76
CA VAL A 91 13.61 -4.72 -14.52
C VAL A 91 14.39 -3.48 -14.07
N VAL A 92 15.65 -3.69 -13.67
CA VAL A 92 16.50 -2.63 -13.14
C VAL A 92 17.02 -1.76 -14.28
N GLU A 93 16.69 -0.48 -14.23
CA GLU A 93 17.03 0.54 -15.24
C GLU A 93 17.62 1.77 -14.55
N PRO A 94 18.38 2.63 -15.25
CA PRO A 94 18.89 3.87 -14.68
C PRO A 94 17.78 4.72 -14.04
N GLY A 95 17.95 5.07 -12.76
CA GLY A 95 16.98 5.89 -12.02
C GLY A 95 15.72 5.15 -11.57
N LYS A 96 15.69 3.81 -11.66
CA LYS A 96 14.53 3.02 -11.20
C LYS A 96 14.36 3.16 -9.69
N THR A 97 13.13 3.46 -9.30
CA THR A 97 12.71 3.50 -7.89
C THR A 97 11.54 2.55 -7.72
N VAL A 98 11.43 1.95 -6.54
CA VAL A 98 10.29 1.13 -6.10
C VAL A 98 9.80 1.58 -4.74
N SER A 99 8.48 1.64 -4.56
CA SER A 99 7.87 1.92 -3.26
C SER A 99 6.90 0.84 -2.82
N ALA A 100 6.87 0.57 -1.52
CA ALA A 100 5.93 -0.35 -0.89
C ALA A 100 5.22 0.35 0.27
N VAL A 101 3.90 0.23 0.32
CA VAL A 101 3.09 0.81 1.40
C VAL A 101 2.49 -0.32 2.23
N PHE A 102 2.89 -0.40 3.48
CA PHE A 102 2.28 -1.27 4.49
C PHE A 102 1.36 -0.46 5.41
N ALA A 103 0.27 -1.07 5.83
CA ALA A 103 -0.64 -0.50 6.82
C ALA A 103 -1.25 -1.62 7.66
N PRO A 104 -1.83 -1.30 8.84
CA PRO A 104 -2.65 -2.24 9.60
C PRO A 104 -3.62 -2.99 8.69
N ALA A 105 -3.74 -4.31 8.88
CA ALA A 105 -4.62 -5.14 8.04
C ALA A 105 -6.09 -4.71 8.19
N MET A 106 -6.46 -4.30 9.41
CA MET A 106 -7.79 -3.84 9.78
C MET A 106 -7.71 -2.53 10.58
N TYR A 107 -8.74 -1.71 10.44
CA TYR A 107 -8.99 -0.53 11.26
C TYR A 107 -10.30 -0.66 12.01
N ARG A 108 -10.35 -0.08 13.21
CA ARG A 108 -11.58 -0.02 14.00
C ARG A 108 -12.51 1.08 13.49
N LEU A 109 -13.73 0.69 13.15
CA LEU A 109 -14.85 1.61 12.88
C LEU A 109 -15.82 1.58 14.06
N ALA A 110 -16.01 2.72 14.71
CA ALA A 110 -17.04 2.90 15.72
C ALA A 110 -18.21 3.71 15.14
N VAL A 111 -19.44 3.25 15.33
CA VAL A 111 -20.63 4.01 14.94
C VAL A 111 -21.49 4.27 16.15
N THR A 112 -21.97 5.50 16.27
CA THR A 112 -22.86 5.94 17.35
C THR A 112 -24.12 6.56 16.76
N VAL A 113 -25.25 6.33 17.42
CA VAL A 113 -26.56 6.83 17.02
C VAL A 113 -27.08 7.73 18.13
N SER A 114 -27.61 8.89 17.75
CA SER A 114 -28.30 9.81 18.65
C SER A 114 -29.74 10.01 18.17
N GLY A 115 -30.71 9.90 19.07
CA GLY A 115 -32.12 9.77 18.70
C GLY A 115 -32.52 8.32 18.41
N ARG A 116 -33.69 8.10 17.81
CA ARG A 116 -34.15 6.75 17.44
C ARG A 116 -33.97 6.48 15.94
N GLY A 117 -33.19 5.45 15.66
CA GLY A 117 -32.86 4.96 14.34
C GLY A 117 -31.81 3.86 14.44
N SER A 118 -31.31 3.41 13.31
CA SER A 118 -30.18 2.50 13.22
C SER A 118 -29.27 2.90 12.07
N VAL A 119 -28.05 2.39 12.06
CA VAL A 119 -27.13 2.51 10.93
C VAL A 119 -26.83 1.12 10.41
N ARG A 120 -26.99 0.94 9.09
CA ARG A 120 -26.61 -0.28 8.39
C ARG A 120 -25.37 -0.03 7.53
N SER A 121 -24.45 -0.99 7.47
CA SER A 121 -23.36 -0.97 6.48
C SER A 121 -23.65 -1.90 5.30
N SER A 122 -23.06 -1.58 4.14
CA SER A 122 -23.26 -2.36 2.91
C SER A 122 -22.51 -3.71 2.88
N ARG A 123 -21.40 -3.85 3.63
CA ARG A 123 -20.50 -5.02 3.52
C ARG A 123 -20.08 -5.65 4.85
N SER A 124 -20.04 -4.89 5.93
CA SER A 124 -19.46 -5.35 7.21
C SER A 124 -20.48 -5.92 8.19
N GLY A 125 -21.73 -6.16 7.76
CA GLY A 125 -22.80 -6.68 8.63
C GLY A 125 -23.13 -5.77 9.82
N ILE A 126 -22.70 -4.51 9.78
CA ILE A 126 -22.86 -3.58 10.89
C ILE A 126 -24.32 -3.14 10.92
N ALA A 127 -25.03 -3.50 11.98
CA ALA A 127 -26.36 -3.01 12.32
C ALA A 127 -26.31 -2.43 13.73
N CYS A 128 -26.23 -1.11 13.84
CA CYS A 128 -26.01 -0.44 15.13
C CYS A 128 -27.33 0.11 15.65
N PRO A 129 -27.77 -0.30 16.85
CA PRO A 129 -28.87 0.34 17.55
C PRO A 129 -28.32 1.65 18.18
N PRO A 130 -27.86 1.78 19.45
CA PRO A 130 -27.28 3.06 19.90
C PRO A 130 -25.78 3.19 19.58
N ARG A 131 -25.01 2.10 19.66
CA ARG A 131 -23.56 2.07 19.45
C ARG A 131 -23.11 0.70 18.96
N CYS A 132 -22.03 0.65 18.20
CA CYS A 132 -21.38 -0.57 17.76
C CYS A 132 -19.92 -0.26 17.41
N SER A 133 -19.09 -1.29 17.39
CA SER A 133 -17.73 -1.23 16.86
C SER A 133 -17.42 -2.50 16.09
N SER A 134 -16.74 -2.36 14.95
CA SER A 134 -16.28 -3.50 14.16
C SER A 134 -14.89 -3.23 13.60
N LEU A 135 -14.16 -4.31 13.32
CA LEU A 135 -12.91 -4.26 12.57
C LEU A 135 -13.24 -4.35 11.08
N VAL A 136 -12.65 -3.45 10.30
CA VAL A 136 -12.85 -3.40 8.86
C VAL A 136 -11.50 -3.43 8.18
N SER A 137 -11.40 -4.19 7.10
CA SER A 137 -10.22 -4.23 6.23
C SER A 137 -9.74 -2.83 5.84
N SER A 138 -8.45 -2.60 5.99
CA SER A 138 -7.79 -1.35 5.61
C SER A 138 -7.84 -1.11 4.09
N TYR A 139 -7.95 0.16 3.70
CA TYR A 139 -8.15 0.66 2.32
C TYR A 139 -9.42 0.14 1.63
N GLU A 140 -10.42 -0.31 2.40
CA GLU A 140 -11.77 -0.51 1.89
C GLU A 140 -12.66 0.70 2.21
N THR A 141 -13.61 0.98 1.31
CA THR A 141 -14.61 2.02 1.53
C THR A 141 -15.90 1.38 2.05
N ILE A 142 -16.31 1.74 3.26
CA ILE A 142 -17.58 1.33 3.86
C ILE A 142 -18.65 2.37 3.59
N ARG A 143 -19.83 1.92 3.14
CA ARG A 143 -21.01 2.77 3.05
C ARG A 143 -21.90 2.57 4.26
N LEU A 144 -22.20 3.66 4.96
CA LEU A 144 -23.10 3.71 6.10
C LEU A 144 -24.42 4.36 5.69
N MET A 145 -25.52 3.63 5.87
CA MET A 145 -26.88 4.07 5.55
C MET A 145 -27.68 4.27 6.84
N PRO A 146 -28.20 5.49 7.09
CA PRO A 146 -29.05 5.75 8.24
C PRO A 146 -30.48 5.29 7.98
N LEU A 147 -31.07 4.58 8.93
CA LEU A 147 -32.46 4.12 8.90
C LEU A 147 -33.21 4.70 10.10
N ALA A 148 -34.09 5.66 9.84
CA ALA A 148 -34.86 6.31 10.90
C ALA A 148 -35.97 5.38 11.42
N ALA A 149 -36.21 5.41 12.73
CA ALA A 149 -37.36 4.72 13.32
C ALA A 149 -38.66 5.49 12.99
N LYS A 150 -39.82 4.82 13.15
CA LYS A 150 -41.14 5.45 12.97
C LYS A 150 -41.25 6.75 13.79
N GLY A 151 -41.66 7.84 13.15
CA GLY A 151 -41.78 9.17 13.78
C GLY A 151 -40.45 9.93 13.96
N TRP A 152 -39.35 9.41 13.43
CA TRP A 152 -38.04 10.06 13.40
C TRP A 152 -37.57 10.28 11.97
N ARG A 153 -36.63 11.21 11.79
CA ARG A 153 -35.93 11.44 10.53
C ARG A 153 -34.44 11.60 10.79
N PHE A 154 -33.64 11.16 9.83
CA PHE A 154 -32.21 11.43 9.84
C PHE A 154 -31.96 12.93 9.64
N LYS A 155 -31.14 13.53 10.51
CA LYS A 155 -30.77 14.95 10.43
C LYS A 155 -29.44 15.13 9.70
N GLN A 156 -28.40 14.48 10.19
CA GLN A 156 -27.03 14.61 9.67
C GLN A 156 -26.08 13.59 10.28
N TRP A 157 -24.95 13.43 9.61
CA TRP A 157 -23.75 12.79 10.16
C TRP A 157 -22.84 13.77 10.90
N SER A 158 -22.03 13.27 11.83
CA SER A 158 -20.84 13.94 12.35
C SER A 158 -19.68 12.97 12.60
N GLY A 159 -18.49 13.50 12.85
CA GLY A 159 -17.25 12.71 12.99
C GLY A 159 -16.62 12.39 11.64
N ALA A 160 -16.34 11.11 11.39
CA ALA A 160 -15.78 10.60 10.13
C ALA A 160 -16.74 10.71 8.93
N CYS A 161 -18.01 11.05 9.18
CA CYS A 161 -19.04 11.22 8.17
C CYS A 161 -19.59 12.65 8.18
N ARG A 162 -20.01 13.13 7.00
CA ARG A 162 -20.67 14.43 6.81
C ARG A 162 -21.85 14.30 5.85
N GLY A 163 -22.74 15.29 5.86
CA GLY A 163 -23.89 15.36 4.95
C GLY A 163 -25.17 14.70 5.47
N LYS A 164 -26.17 14.60 4.58
CA LYS A 164 -27.57 14.23 4.90
C LYS A 164 -28.03 12.89 4.28
N GLY A 165 -27.13 12.13 3.65
CA GLY A 165 -27.45 10.89 2.93
C GLY A 165 -26.59 9.70 3.36
N VAL A 166 -26.36 8.76 2.45
CA VAL A 166 -25.40 7.67 2.66
C VAL A 166 -24.00 8.25 2.82
N CYS A 167 -23.27 7.80 3.83
CA CYS A 167 -21.87 8.20 4.06
C CYS A 167 -20.91 7.14 3.53
N SER A 168 -19.87 7.55 2.81
CA SER A 168 -18.75 6.69 2.41
C SER A 168 -17.54 7.00 3.27
N VAL A 169 -17.08 6.01 4.05
CA VAL A 169 -15.91 6.12 4.94
C VAL A 169 -14.77 5.29 4.34
N PRO A 170 -13.68 5.92 3.87
CA PRO A 170 -12.47 5.20 3.51
C PRO A 170 -11.76 4.74 4.80
N MET A 171 -11.55 3.43 4.95
CA MET A 171 -10.86 2.87 6.11
C MET A 171 -9.33 3.01 5.94
N THR A 172 -8.84 4.24 6.02
CA THR A 172 -7.39 4.54 6.01
C THR A 172 -6.84 4.78 7.42
N SER A 173 -7.72 4.90 8.42
CA SER A 173 -7.39 5.01 9.83
C SER A 173 -8.56 4.52 10.70
N ALA A 174 -8.33 4.39 12.01
CA ALA A 174 -9.42 4.15 12.96
C ALA A 174 -10.35 5.37 13.01
N THR A 175 -11.65 5.15 12.88
CA THR A 175 -12.63 6.24 12.70
C THR A 175 -13.88 6.06 13.56
N ASN A 176 -14.52 7.20 13.87
CA ASN A 176 -15.79 7.25 14.58
C ASN A 176 -16.82 8.04 13.76
N ALA A 177 -17.94 7.42 13.41
CA ALA A 177 -19.06 8.06 12.75
C ALA A 177 -20.26 8.19 13.71
N ARG A 178 -20.94 9.34 13.67
CA ARG A 178 -22.13 9.58 14.47
C ARG A 178 -23.32 9.94 13.58
N ALA A 179 -24.40 9.16 13.68
CA ALA A 179 -25.68 9.46 13.04
C ALA A 179 -26.59 10.20 14.02
N VAL A 180 -27.15 11.34 13.60
CA VAL A 180 -28.10 12.11 14.41
C VAL A 180 -29.48 12.01 13.78
N PHE A 181 -30.43 11.50 14.55
CA PHE A 181 -31.86 11.45 14.23
C PHE A 181 -32.61 12.44 15.12
N VAL A 182 -33.63 13.06 14.57
CA VAL A 182 -34.55 13.96 15.30
C VAL A 182 -35.99 13.53 15.03
N ARG A 183 -36.93 13.95 15.88
CA ARG A 183 -38.35 13.69 15.64
C ARG A 183 -38.76 14.28 14.29
N ALA A 184 -39.56 13.52 13.54
CA ALA A 184 -40.23 14.05 12.36
C ALA A 184 -41.29 15.05 12.86
N ASN A 185 -41.28 16.28 12.34
CA ASN A 185 -42.40 17.19 12.62
C ASN A 185 -43.65 16.58 11.99
N ARG A 186 -44.76 16.57 12.74
CA ARG A 186 -46.07 16.41 12.11
C ARG A 186 -46.36 17.76 11.46
N GLY A 187 -46.23 17.81 10.13
CA GLY A 187 -46.83 18.87 9.35
C GLY A 187 -48.34 18.74 9.40
#